data_AF-A0A7C5LBS6-F1
#
_entry.id   AF-A0A7C5LBS6-F1
#
_cell.length_a   1.000
_cell.length_b   1.000
_cell.length_c   1.000
_cell.angle_alpha   90.00
_cell.angle_beta   90.00
_cell.angle_gamma   90.00
#
_symmetry.space_group_name_H-M   'P 1'
#
loop_
_entity.id
_entity.type
_entity.pdbx_description
1 polymer ?
#
loop_
_entity_poly.entity_id
_entity_poly.type
_entity_poly.pdbx_seq_one_letter_code
_entity_poly.pdbx_strand_id
1 'polypeptide(L)' 'MPYHRLKKTIEYKAMLVGIPVMTASEAYTSRTCHVCGWEGKRKTQGLFLCPYCGEYTADLNGAVNIAKKFERWMSV' A
#
# COMPACT_ATOMS: atom_id res chain seq x y z
N MET A 1 11.40 -8.62 -11.74
CA MET A 1 12.09 -8.21 -10.50
C MET A 1 12.06 -9.37 -9.50
N PRO A 2 13.13 -9.62 -8.72
CA PRO A 2 13.17 -10.74 -7.76
C PRO A 2 12.46 -10.41 -6.43
N TYR A 3 11.13 -10.25 -6.46
CA TYR A 3 10.30 -9.83 -5.32
C TYR A 3 10.46 -10.72 -4.07
N HIS A 4 10.64 -12.04 -4.27
CA HIS A 4 10.81 -13.00 -3.17
C HIS A 4 12.07 -12.74 -2.33
N ARG A 5 13.19 -12.40 -2.99
CA ARG A 5 14.45 -12.10 -2.28
C ARG A 5 14.33 -10.80 -1.47
N LEU A 6 13.65 -9.80 -2.01
CA LEU A 6 13.41 -8.53 -1.32
C LEU A 6 12.56 -8.75 -0.07
N LYS A 7 11.42 -9.46 -0.18
CA LYS A 7 10.55 -9.77 0.95
C LYS A 7 11.31 -10.48 2.08
N LYS A 8 12.05 -11.55 1.76
CA LYS A 8 12.89 -12.28 2.73
C LYS A 8 13.93 -11.40 3.41
N THR A 9 14.52 -10.46 2.67
CA THR A 9 15.54 -9.56 3.23
C THR A 9 14.92 -8.57 4.22
N ILE A 10 13.71 -8.07 3.93
CA ILE A 10 12.96 -7.19 4.83
C ILE A 10 12.56 -7.95 6.09
N GLU A 11 11.98 -9.14 5.94
CA GLU A 11 11.58 -10.02 7.06
C GLU A 11 12.77 -10.32 7.98
N TYR A 12 13.89 -10.75 7.39
CA TYR A 12 15.11 -11.04 8.13
C TYR A 12 15.61 -9.83 8.92
N LYS A 13 15.75 -8.66 8.29
CA LYS A 13 16.27 -7.46 8.98
C LYS A 13 15.33 -6.93 10.05
N ALA A 14 14.02 -6.98 9.82
CA ALA A 14 13.03 -6.58 10.79
C ALA A 14 13.05 -7.48 12.03
N MET A 15 13.21 -8.79 11.82
CA MET A 15 13.31 -9.78 12.90
C MET A 15 14.52 -9.54 13.81
N LEU A 16 15.67 -9.11 13.27
CA LEU A 16 16.87 -8.81 14.07
C LEU A 16 16.65 -7.71 15.11
N VAL A 17 15.69 -6.81 14.87
CA VAL A 17 15.37 -5.67 15.75
C VAL A 17 13.99 -5.81 16.40
N GLY A 18 13.35 -6.98 16.31
CA GLY A 18 12.05 -7.25 16.93
C GLY A 18 10.85 -6.57 16.25
N ILE A 19 10.96 -6.15 14.99
CA ILE A 19 9.85 -5.55 14.24
C ILE A 19 9.05 -6.66 13.54
N PRO A 20 7.75 -6.82 13.80
CA PRO A 20 6.91 -7.79 13.10
C PRO A 20 6.68 -7.38 11.64
N VAL A 21 6.70 -8.36 10.74
CA VAL A 21 6.38 -8.16 9.31
C VAL A 21 5.14 -8.97 8.97
N MET A 22 4.15 -8.29 8.38
CA MET A 22 2.90 -8.91 7.93
C MET A 22 2.69 -8.65 6.44
N THR A 23 1.90 -9.49 5.79
CA THR A 23 1.53 -9.32 4.37
C THR A 23 0.01 -9.17 4.24
N ALA A 24 -0.42 -8.27 3.35
CA ALA A 24 -1.83 -8.03 3.06
C ALA A 24 -2.05 -8.13 1.55
N SER A 25 -3.29 -8.41 1.16
CA SER A 25 -3.68 -8.43 -0.25
C SER A 25 -3.50 -7.04 -0.88
N GLU A 26 -2.75 -6.97 -1.97
CA GLU A 26 -2.53 -5.75 -2.76
C GLU A 26 -3.73 -5.38 -3.66
N ALA A 27 -4.77 -6.22 -3.69
CA ALA A 27 -5.92 -6.01 -4.58
C ALA A 27 -6.58 -4.63 -4.32
N TYR A 28 -6.89 -3.91 -5.40
CA TYR A 28 -7.59 -2.62 -5.40
C TYR A 28 -6.85 -1.42 -4.76
N THR A 29 -5.65 -1.58 -4.19
CA THR A 29 -4.93 -0.46 -3.54
C THR A 29 -4.46 0.63 -4.50
N SER A 30 -4.36 0.32 -5.79
CA SER A 30 -3.99 1.26 -6.86
C SER A 30 -5.18 1.96 -7.54
N ARG A 31 -6.42 1.57 -7.19
CA ARG A 31 -7.67 2.13 -7.74
C ARG A 31 -8.49 2.85 -6.69
N THR A 32 -8.31 2.57 -5.42
CA THR A 32 -9.02 3.23 -4.31
C THR A 32 -8.26 4.48 -3.84
N CYS A 33 -8.95 5.60 -3.65
CA CYS A 33 -8.34 6.79 -3.03
C CYS A 33 -8.10 6.55 -1.55
N HIS A 34 -6.86 6.76 -1.09
CA HIS A 34 -6.51 6.60 0.32
C HIS A 34 -7.19 7.62 1.25
N VAL A 35 -7.69 8.74 0.74
CA VAL A 35 -8.39 9.76 1.55
C VAL A 35 -9.86 9.42 1.68
N CYS A 36 -10.59 9.37 0.56
CA CYS A 36 -12.06 9.28 0.56
C CYS A 36 -12.61 7.89 0.23
N GLY A 37 -11.78 6.92 -0.14
CA GLY A 37 -12.21 5.56 -0.49
C GLY A 37 -12.88 5.40 -1.85
N TRP A 38 -13.13 6.49 -2.59
CA TRP A 38 -13.70 6.42 -3.94
C TRP A 38 -12.70 5.88 -4.96
N GLU A 39 -13.23 5.32 -6.05
CA GLU A 39 -12.41 4.89 -7.16
C GLU A 39 -11.78 6.08 -7.89
N GLY A 40 -10.47 6.03 -8.06
CA GLY A 40 -9.68 6.96 -8.86
C GLY A 40 -8.96 6.22 -9.99
N LYS A 41 -8.13 6.96 -10.73
CA LYS A 41 -7.42 6.42 -11.91
C LYS A 41 -5.94 6.72 -11.81
N ARG A 42 -5.12 5.75 -12.19
CA ARG A 42 -3.70 6.00 -12.48
C ARG A 42 -3.58 6.71 -13.83
N LYS A 43 -3.14 7.97 -13.82
CA LYS A 43 -2.89 8.76 -15.05
C LYS A 43 -1.58 8.33 -15.71
N THR A 44 -0.56 8.08 -14.90
CA THR A 44 0.74 7.56 -15.31
C THR A 44 1.22 6.54 -14.27
N GLN A 45 2.39 5.94 -14.48
CA GLN A 45 2.96 5.02 -13.50
C GLN A 45 3.18 5.67 -12.12
N GLY A 46 3.49 6.97 -12.09
CA GLY A 46 3.78 7.73 -10.87
C GLY A 46 2.62 8.57 -10.31
N LEU A 47 1.52 8.74 -11.05
CA LEU A 47 0.43 9.64 -10.65
C LEU A 47 -0.93 8.95 -10.57
N PHE A 48 -1.62 9.20 -9.45
CA PHE A 48 -2.99 8.79 -9.19
C PHE A 48 -3.89 10.03 -9.07
N LEU A 49 -5.03 10.04 -9.77
CA LEU A 49 -6.05 11.07 -9.69
C LEU A 49 -7.31 10.50 -9.03
N CYS A 50 -7.73 11.12 -7.93
CA CYS A 50 -9.06 10.97 -7.37
C CYS A 50 -9.98 12.08 -7.91
N PRO A 51 -11.22 11.76 -8.36
CA PRO A 51 -12.16 12.78 -8.82
C PRO A 51 -12.62 13.75 -7.71
N TYR A 52 -12.50 13.36 -6.44
CA TYR A 52 -12.96 14.16 -5.29
C TYR A 52 -11.83 14.84 -4.51
N CYS A 53 -10.64 14.25 -4.48
CA CYS A 53 -9.55 14.71 -3.62
C CYS A 53 -8.33 15.25 -4.39
N GLY A 54 -8.29 15.06 -5.71
CA GLY A 54 -7.20 15.54 -6.55
C GLY A 54 -6.09 14.52 -6.78
N GLU A 55 -4.88 15.00 -7.05
CA GLU A 55 -3.75 14.20 -7.54
C GLU A 55 -2.73 13.89 -6.43
N TYR A 56 -2.20 12.67 -6.46
CA TYR A 56 -1.16 12.18 -5.56
C TYR A 56 -0.14 11.34 -6.31
N THR A 57 1.02 11.12 -5.68
CA THR A 57 1.91 10.04 -6.09
C THR A 57 1.20 8.70 -5.96
N ALA A 58 1.27 7.89 -7.01
CA ALA A 58 0.60 6.60 -7.03
C ALA A 58 1.13 5.64 -5.96
N ASP A 59 2.41 5.76 -5.60
CA ASP A 59 3.05 4.96 -4.55
C ASP A 59 2.58 5.35 -3.16
N LEU A 60 2.42 6.66 -2.88
CA LEU A 60 1.84 7.14 -1.63
C LEU A 60 0.42 6.59 -1.45
N ASN A 61 -0.42 6.69 -2.49
CA ASN A 61 -1.78 6.18 -2.44
C ASN A 61 -1.82 4.67 -2.18
N GLY A 62 -0.96 3.90 -2.87
CA GLY A 62 -0.85 2.46 -2.68
C GLY A 62 -0.38 2.08 -1.27
N ALA A 63 0.67 2.73 -0.76
CA ALA A 63 1.26 2.44 0.55
C ALA A 63 0.27 2.70 1.69
N VAL A 64 -0.43 3.84 1.68
CA VAL A 64 -1.44 4.16 2.72
C VAL A 64 -2.61 3.18 2.67
N ASN A 65 -3.07 2.78 1.48
CA ASN A 65 -4.13 1.78 1.35
C ASN A 65 -3.73 0.40 1.89
N ILE A 66 -2.47 -0.02 1.72
CA ILE A 66 -1.96 -1.26 2.33
C ILE A 66 -1.96 -1.13 3.86
N ALA A 67 -1.47 -0.02 4.41
CA ALA A 67 -1.47 0.23 5.85
C ALA A 67 -2.89 0.17 6.45
N LYS A 68 -3.86 0.85 5.82
CA LYS A 68 -5.27 0.83 6.24
C LYS A 68 -5.90 -0.57 6.24
N LYS A 69 -5.48 -1.46 5.33
CA LYS A 69 -5.93 -2.86 5.35
C LYS A 69 -5.44 -3.58 6.60
N PHE A 70 -4.20 -3.36 7.02
CA PHE A 70 -3.68 -3.95 8.26
C PHE A 70 -4.37 -3.40 9.50
N GLU A 71 -4.61 -2.09 9.58
CA GLU A 71 -5.40 -1.50 10.68
C GLU A 71 -6.77 -2.17 10.81
N ARG A 72 -7.46 -2.38 9.68
CA ARG A 72 -8.75 -3.06 9.66
C ARG A 72 -8.65 -4.53 10.10
N TRP A 73 -7.57 -5.22 9.81
CA TRP A 73 -7.35 -6.61 10.24
C TRP A 73 -7.03 -6.74 11.73
N MET A 74 -6.36 -5.75 12.31
CA MET A 74 -6.02 -5.71 13.74
C MET A 74 -7.15 -5.18 14.63
N SER A 75 -8.18 -4.57 14.02
CA SER A 75 -9.34 -4.01 14.73
C SER A 75 -10.51 -5.02 14.85
N VAL A 76 -10.30 -6.27 14.45
CA VAL A 76 -11.21 -7.42 14.63
C VAL A 76 -10.61 -8.34 15.68
#